data_AF-A0A929ECV4-F1
#
_entry.id   AF-A0A929ECV4-F1
#
_cell.length_a   1.000
_cell.length_b   1.000
_cell.length_c   1.000
_cell.angle_alpha   90.00
_cell.angle_beta   90.00
_cell.angle_gamma   90.00
#
_symmetry.space_group_name_H-M   'P 1'
#
loop_
_entity.id
_entity.type
_entity.pdbx_description
1 polymer ?
#
loop_
_entity_poly.entity_id
_entity_poly.type
_entity_poly.pdbx_seq_one_letter_code
_entity_poly.pdbx_strand_id
1 'polypeptide(L)'
;MFGSVKKLFSSNSSEANTKEETIDKSSESLTTFNNKENTSLSFKPELIPSLKSEHQHLLSLYTQIMGFAEKKNYSLLTEVLAEFASLLKDHLGKEGIELYVGLEFSPNIDDPKIFRDFRREMSNIASIVVKAINKHTKIAVTDETVDQFIKEFSDLGGVLVERIEREESVLYPLYC
;
A
#
# COMPACT_ATOMS: atom_id res chain seq x y z
N MET A 1 -26.83 -3.22 -12.08
CA MET A 1 -26.67 -1.89 -12.71
C MET A 1 -25.19 -1.68 -12.93
N PHE A 2 -24.73 -1.57 -14.18
CA PHE A 2 -23.34 -1.24 -14.50
C PHE A 2 -23.31 0.16 -15.10
N GLY A 3 -22.47 1.06 -14.56
CA GLY A 3 -22.52 2.48 -14.87
C GLY A 3 -21.19 3.21 -14.70
N SER A 4 -20.43 3.27 -15.79
CA SER A 4 -19.64 4.46 -16.17
C SER A 4 -18.50 4.96 -15.27
N VAL A 5 -17.45 4.15 -15.07
CA VAL A 5 -16.07 4.66 -14.91
C VAL A 5 -15.40 4.77 -16.28
N LYS A 6 -15.77 5.79 -17.06
CA LYS A 6 -15.19 6.04 -18.39
C LYS A 6 -14.97 7.53 -18.70
N LYS A 7 -14.37 8.27 -17.76
CA LYS A 7 -13.97 9.67 -17.98
C LYS A 7 -12.93 10.21 -16.98
N LEU A 8 -11.67 9.78 -17.08
CA LEU A 8 -10.58 10.41 -16.29
C LEU A 8 -9.22 10.58 -16.99
N PHE A 9 -8.98 9.98 -18.16
CA PHE A 9 -7.69 10.11 -18.87
C PHE A 9 -7.90 10.56 -20.32
N SER A 10 -7.50 11.79 -20.63
CA SER A 10 -7.38 12.32 -21.99
C SER A 10 -6.36 13.46 -22.02
N SER A 11 -5.52 13.49 -23.05
CA SER A 11 -4.38 14.40 -23.27
C SER A 11 -3.23 14.29 -22.24
N ASN A 12 -1.94 14.30 -22.62
CA ASN A 12 -1.32 14.58 -23.93
C ASN A 12 -0.10 13.68 -24.19
N SER A 13 0.24 13.52 -25.48
CA SER A 13 1.43 12.82 -25.97
C SER A 13 2.37 13.79 -26.69
N SER A 14 3.68 13.67 -26.48
CA SER A 14 4.70 14.27 -27.37
C SER A 14 5.97 13.42 -27.42
N GLU A 15 6.59 13.43 -28.60
CA GLU A 15 7.47 12.41 -29.17
C GLU A 15 8.94 12.41 -28.72
N ALA A 16 9.59 11.27 -28.98
CA ALA A 16 10.97 11.08 -29.46
C ALA A 16 12.21 11.71 -28.74
N ASN A 17 13.22 10.88 -28.48
CA ASN A 17 14.42 10.85 -29.35
C ASN A 17 15.24 9.55 -29.17
N THR A 18 15.95 9.16 -30.23
CA THR A 18 16.83 7.98 -30.36
C THR A 18 18.27 8.30 -29.96
N LYS A 19 19.04 7.31 -29.48
CA LYS A 19 20.47 7.11 -29.82
C LYS A 19 21.01 5.76 -29.33
N GLU A 20 21.76 5.08 -30.20
CA GLU A 20 22.57 3.90 -29.91
C GLU A 20 23.94 4.30 -29.33
N GLU A 21 24.55 3.46 -28.48
CA GLU A 21 26.03 3.39 -28.39
C GLU A 21 26.54 2.02 -27.87
N THR A 22 27.80 1.72 -28.20
CA THR A 22 28.48 0.42 -28.15
C THR A 22 29.79 0.52 -27.35
N ILE A 23 30.33 -0.50 -26.66
CA ILE A 23 29.97 -1.93 -26.53
C ILE A 23 30.65 -2.48 -25.27
N ASP A 24 30.18 -3.59 -24.68
CA ASP A 24 31.12 -4.58 -24.08
C ASP A 24 30.58 -6.02 -24.05
N LYS A 25 31.48 -6.99 -24.24
CA LYS A 25 31.26 -8.44 -24.12
C LYS A 25 32.04 -8.99 -22.93
N SER A 26 31.35 -9.32 -21.84
CA SER A 26 31.88 -10.33 -20.91
C SER A 26 30.76 -11.01 -20.10
N SER A 27 31.05 -12.21 -19.61
CA SER A 27 30.16 -13.12 -18.85
C SER A 27 28.95 -13.71 -19.59
N GLU A 28 29.23 -14.78 -20.34
CA GLU A 28 28.32 -15.91 -20.38
C GLU A 28 28.07 -16.42 -18.94
N SER A 29 26.84 -16.34 -18.47
CA SER A 29 26.28 -17.28 -17.49
C SER A 29 24.76 -17.13 -17.44
N LEU A 30 24.04 -18.22 -17.12
CA LEU A 30 22.59 -18.27 -16.89
C LEU A 30 21.66 -18.17 -18.11
N THR A 31 21.98 -18.86 -19.21
CA THR A 31 20.93 -19.59 -19.93
C THR A 31 20.66 -20.93 -19.25
N THR A 32 19.39 -21.30 -19.07
CA THR A 32 18.88 -22.54 -18.44
C THR A 32 18.66 -22.48 -16.92
N PHE A 33 17.72 -21.64 -16.47
CA PHE A 33 16.81 -22.08 -15.40
C PHE A 33 15.57 -22.73 -16.03
N ASN A 34 15.20 -23.90 -15.54
CA ASN A 34 14.21 -24.76 -16.19
C ASN A 34 12.80 -24.16 -16.19
N ASN A 35 12.22 -24.12 -17.39
CA ASN A 35 10.89 -23.60 -17.66
C ASN A 35 9.81 -24.62 -17.22
N LYS A 36 9.61 -24.80 -15.90
CA LYS A 36 8.47 -25.55 -15.34
C LYS A 36 8.09 -25.29 -13.86
N GLU A 37 8.94 -24.61 -13.09
CA GLU A 37 8.68 -24.34 -11.65
C GLU A 37 8.06 -22.95 -11.39
N ASN A 38 8.14 -22.04 -12.36
CA ASN A 38 7.90 -20.60 -12.13
C ASN A 38 6.41 -20.18 -12.13
N THR A 39 5.47 -21.10 -12.36
CA THR A 39 4.02 -20.85 -12.36
C THR A 39 3.35 -21.09 -11.00
N SER A 40 4.07 -21.58 -9.99
CA SER A 40 3.48 -21.97 -8.70
C SER A 40 3.60 -20.91 -7.59
N LEU A 41 4.14 -19.72 -7.89
CA LEU A 41 4.59 -18.73 -6.90
C LEU A 41 3.70 -17.47 -6.81
N SER A 42 2.68 -17.35 -7.65
CA SER A 42 2.01 -16.05 -7.90
C SER A 42 0.64 -15.86 -7.23
N PHE A 43 -0.19 -16.92 -7.09
CA PHE A 43 -1.54 -16.80 -6.55
C PHE A 43 -1.70 -17.54 -5.21
N LYS A 44 -2.06 -16.79 -4.16
CA LYS A 44 -2.35 -17.25 -2.81
C LYS A 44 -3.82 -16.97 -2.47
N PRO A 45 -4.72 -17.98 -2.44
CA PRO A 45 -6.14 -17.74 -2.21
C PRO A 45 -6.46 -17.13 -0.83
N GLU A 46 -5.59 -17.34 0.17
CA GLU A 46 -5.70 -16.79 1.51
C GLU A 46 -5.26 -15.33 1.65
N LEU A 47 -4.59 -14.74 0.65
CA LEU A 47 -4.04 -13.38 0.73
C LEU A 47 -5.14 -12.33 0.95
N ILE A 48 -6.18 -12.33 0.12
CA ILE A 48 -7.27 -11.32 0.23
C ILE A 48 -8.01 -11.41 1.58
N PRO A 49 -8.41 -12.60 2.09
CA PRO A 49 -8.92 -12.73 3.45
C PRO A 49 -7.96 -12.23 4.53
N SER A 50 -6.64 -12.50 4.41
CA SER A 50 -5.64 -12.02 5.36
C SER A 50 -5.56 -10.49 5.38
N LEU A 51 -5.44 -9.85 4.22
CA LEU A 51 -5.35 -8.38 4.11
C LEU A 51 -6.60 -7.69 4.67
N LYS A 52 -7.80 -8.21 4.37
CA LYS A 52 -9.05 -7.71 4.97
C LYS A 52 -9.07 -7.84 6.50
N SER A 53 -8.54 -8.94 7.04
CA SER A 53 -8.42 -9.10 8.50
C SER A 53 -7.45 -8.08 9.10
N GLU A 54 -6.36 -7.74 8.39
CA GLU A 54 -5.41 -6.71 8.80
C GLU A 54 -6.04 -5.31 8.76
N HIS A 55 -6.85 -4.99 7.74
CA HIS A 55 -7.62 -3.73 7.69
C HIS A 55 -8.49 -3.55 8.94
N GLN A 56 -9.26 -4.58 9.31
CA GLN A 56 -10.12 -4.51 10.51
C GLN A 56 -9.29 -4.31 11.79
N HIS A 57 -8.12 -4.92 11.88
CA HIS A 57 -7.24 -4.74 13.03
C HIS A 57 -6.61 -3.34 13.06
N LEU A 58 -6.17 -2.80 11.92
CA LEU A 58 -5.68 -1.42 11.79
C LEU A 58 -6.74 -0.39 12.21
N LEU A 59 -7.99 -0.56 11.78
CA LEU A 59 -9.12 0.33 12.15
C LEU A 59 -9.47 0.24 13.65
N SER A 60 -9.34 -0.95 14.26
CA SER A 60 -9.49 -1.14 15.70
C SER A 60 -8.40 -0.40 16.49
N LEU A 61 -7.13 -0.58 16.10
CA LEU A 61 -5.99 0.10 16.74
C LEU A 61 -6.08 1.63 16.56
N TYR A 62 -6.47 2.12 15.38
CA TYR A 62 -6.75 3.53 15.13
C TYR A 62 -7.79 4.10 16.12
N THR A 63 -8.90 3.39 16.32
CA THR A 63 -9.97 3.80 17.25
C THR A 63 -9.47 3.85 18.70
N GLN A 64 -8.63 2.89 19.10
CA GLN A 64 -7.99 2.88 20.41
C GLN A 64 -7.01 4.05 20.59
N ILE A 65 -6.18 4.35 19.59
CA ILE A 65 -5.24 5.49 19.59
C ILE A 65 -5.98 6.81 19.83
N MET A 66 -7.05 7.08 19.07
CA MET A 66 -7.86 8.28 19.25
C MET A 66 -8.48 8.34 20.65
N GLY A 67 -9.08 7.23 21.11
CA GLY A 67 -9.68 7.14 22.44
C GLY A 67 -8.68 7.27 23.60
N PHE A 68 -7.41 6.89 23.43
CA PHE A 68 -6.36 7.11 24.44
C PHE A 68 -5.80 8.53 24.40
N ALA A 69 -5.71 9.15 23.22
CA ALA A 69 -5.32 10.55 23.09
C ALA A 69 -6.37 11.49 23.73
N GLU A 70 -7.65 11.30 23.43
CA GLU A 70 -8.77 12.06 24.05
C GLU A 70 -8.80 11.92 25.58
N LYS A 71 -8.50 10.72 26.10
CA LYS A 71 -8.41 10.44 27.55
C LYS A 71 -7.06 10.81 28.16
N LYS A 72 -6.13 11.36 27.38
CA LYS A 72 -4.77 11.72 27.80
C LYS A 72 -3.97 10.57 28.43
N ASN A 73 -4.26 9.33 28.03
CA ASN A 73 -3.55 8.15 28.49
C ASN A 73 -2.31 7.91 27.62
N TYR A 74 -1.28 8.73 27.81
CA TYR A 74 -0.07 8.74 26.98
C TYR A 74 0.71 7.41 27.01
N SER A 75 0.60 6.63 28.09
CA SER A 75 1.24 5.31 28.19
C SER A 75 0.62 4.31 27.21
N LEU A 76 -0.70 4.10 27.27
CA LEU A 76 -1.40 3.18 26.36
C LEU A 76 -1.43 3.72 24.93
N LEU A 77 -1.50 5.05 24.76
CA LEU A 77 -1.36 5.69 23.45
C LEU A 77 -0.03 5.30 22.77
N THR A 78 1.08 5.34 23.51
CA THR A 78 2.42 5.01 22.97
C THR A 78 2.53 3.53 22.59
N GLU A 79 1.97 2.64 23.42
CA GLU A 79 1.96 1.20 23.19
C GLU A 79 1.15 0.83 21.93
N VAL A 80 -0.11 1.26 21.84
CA VAL A 80 -0.99 0.96 20.70
C VAL A 80 -0.52 1.66 19.41
N LEU A 81 0.07 2.86 19.51
CA LEU A 81 0.69 3.52 18.36
C LEU A 81 1.88 2.72 17.81
N ALA A 82 2.68 2.07 18.67
CA ALA A 82 3.77 1.21 18.24
C ALA A 82 3.26 -0.08 17.58
N GLU A 83 2.19 -0.69 18.11
CA GLU A 83 1.53 -1.85 17.50
C GLU A 83 0.97 -1.51 16.12
N PHE A 84 0.19 -0.44 16.01
CA PHE A 84 -0.35 0.08 14.74
C PHE A 84 0.77 0.36 13.73
N ALA A 85 1.88 0.94 14.19
CA ALA A 85 3.04 1.22 13.36
C ALA A 85 3.73 -0.05 12.83
N SER A 86 3.74 -1.14 13.60
CA SER A 86 4.29 -2.43 13.16
C SER A 86 3.34 -3.10 12.17
N LEU A 87 2.07 -3.26 12.57
CA LEU A 87 1.05 -3.92 11.75
C LEU A 87 0.91 -3.27 10.38
N LEU A 88 0.91 -1.94 10.30
CA LEU A 88 0.82 -1.26 9.02
C LEU A 88 2.06 -1.50 8.14
N LYS A 89 3.27 -1.51 8.72
CA LYS A 89 4.51 -1.77 7.95
C LYS A 89 4.51 -3.19 7.37
N ASP A 90 4.06 -4.17 8.15
CA ASP A 90 3.96 -5.56 7.72
C ASP A 90 2.89 -5.72 6.63
N HIS A 91 1.71 -5.11 6.82
CA HIS A 91 0.61 -5.07 5.85
C HIS A 91 1.04 -4.45 4.51
N LEU A 92 1.60 -3.25 4.53
CA LEU A 92 2.13 -2.56 3.35
C LEU A 92 3.24 -3.37 2.65
N GLY A 93 4.02 -4.14 3.41
CA GLY A 93 5.02 -5.07 2.87
C GLY A 93 4.40 -6.26 2.15
N LYS A 94 3.37 -6.90 2.75
CA LYS A 94 2.62 -8.00 2.14
C LYS A 94 1.95 -7.58 0.85
N GLU A 95 1.35 -6.40 0.80
CA GLU A 95 0.77 -5.87 -0.43
C GLU A 95 1.86 -5.54 -1.45
N GLY A 96 2.89 -4.81 -1.01
CA GLY A 96 4.06 -4.39 -1.79
C GLY A 96 4.73 -5.51 -2.58
N ILE A 97 4.77 -6.71 -1.99
CA ILE A 97 5.37 -7.93 -2.53
C ILE A 97 4.31 -8.87 -3.11
N GLU A 98 3.38 -9.38 -2.29
CA GLU A 98 2.53 -10.51 -2.67
C GLU A 98 1.34 -10.08 -3.54
N LEU A 99 0.64 -9.00 -3.17
CA LEU A 99 -0.52 -8.53 -3.93
C LEU A 99 -0.09 -7.99 -5.30
N TYR A 100 0.91 -7.11 -5.35
CA TYR A 100 1.37 -6.54 -6.62
C TYR A 100 2.02 -7.58 -7.54
N VAL A 101 2.75 -8.58 -7.02
CA VAL A 101 3.30 -9.66 -7.87
C VAL A 101 2.17 -10.57 -8.38
N GLY A 102 1.17 -10.92 -7.56
CA GLY A 102 0.04 -11.72 -8.04
C GLY A 102 -0.80 -11.01 -9.11
N LEU A 103 -1.05 -9.70 -8.93
CA LEU A 103 -1.75 -8.88 -9.91
C LEU A 103 -0.98 -8.74 -11.25
N GLU A 104 0.36 -8.70 -11.24
CA GLU A 104 1.17 -8.62 -12.46
C GLU A 104 1.00 -9.83 -13.40
N PHE A 105 0.60 -10.99 -12.86
CA PHE A 105 0.28 -12.20 -13.63
C PHE A 105 -1.24 -12.49 -13.71
N SER A 106 -2.10 -11.57 -13.25
CA SER A 106 -3.54 -11.77 -13.29
C SER A 106 -4.10 -11.68 -14.71
N PRO A 107 -4.90 -12.67 -15.17
CA PRO A 107 -5.53 -12.63 -16.48
C PRO A 107 -6.66 -11.59 -16.58
N ASN A 108 -7.05 -10.96 -15.46
CA ASN A 108 -8.12 -9.96 -15.41
C ASN A 108 -7.65 -8.53 -15.74
N ILE A 109 -6.35 -8.32 -16.02
CA ILE A 109 -5.77 -6.99 -16.27
C ILE A 109 -5.42 -6.82 -17.76
N ASP A 110 -6.36 -6.27 -18.53
CA ASP A 110 -6.18 -5.99 -19.96
C ASP A 110 -5.18 -4.85 -20.26
N ASP A 111 -4.95 -3.91 -19.32
CA ASP A 111 -4.01 -2.80 -19.49
C ASP A 111 -3.04 -2.67 -18.28
N PRO A 112 -1.76 -3.06 -18.44
CA PRO A 112 -0.72 -2.89 -17.42
C PRO A 112 -0.51 -1.45 -16.93
N LYS A 113 -0.95 -0.42 -17.69
CA LYS A 113 -0.88 0.98 -17.23
C LYS A 113 -1.78 1.22 -16.02
N ILE A 114 -3.00 0.66 -16.01
CA ILE A 114 -3.97 0.79 -14.92
C ILE A 114 -3.33 0.30 -13.62
N PHE A 115 -2.80 -0.92 -13.65
CA PHE A 115 -2.09 -1.53 -12.53
C PHE A 115 -0.91 -0.67 -12.03
N ARG A 116 -0.07 -0.18 -12.94
CA ARG A 116 1.09 0.67 -12.60
C ARG A 116 0.70 2.02 -12.00
N ASP A 117 -0.40 2.61 -12.46
CA ASP A 117 -0.91 3.87 -11.95
C ASP A 117 -1.49 3.69 -10.54
N PHE A 118 -2.27 2.63 -10.29
CA PHE A 118 -2.70 2.24 -8.95
C PHE A 118 -1.52 1.96 -8.01
N ARG A 119 -0.53 1.16 -8.43
CA ARG A 119 0.66 0.85 -7.62
C ARG A 119 1.42 2.11 -7.22
N ARG A 120 1.59 3.08 -8.14
CA ARG A 120 2.24 4.37 -7.84
C ARG A 120 1.44 5.17 -6.81
N GLU A 121 0.13 5.25 -6.98
CA GLU A 121 -0.76 6.01 -6.10
C GLU A 121 -0.79 5.43 -4.68
N MET A 122 -1.01 4.12 -4.54
CA MET A 122 -1.00 3.45 -3.25
C MET A 122 0.38 3.51 -2.57
N SER A 123 1.47 3.46 -3.34
CA SER A 123 2.85 3.65 -2.81
C SER A 123 3.08 5.07 -2.27
N ASN A 124 2.49 6.09 -2.92
CA ASN A 124 2.56 7.47 -2.43
C ASN A 124 1.79 7.63 -1.11
N ILE A 125 0.58 7.06 -1.02
CA ILE A 125 -0.23 7.03 0.21
C ILE A 125 0.55 6.32 1.32
N ALA A 126 1.06 5.11 1.06
CA ALA A 126 1.89 4.36 2.00
C ALA A 126 3.10 5.17 2.51
N SER A 127 3.78 5.90 1.63
CA SER A 127 4.90 6.79 2.01
C SER A 127 4.48 7.92 2.94
N ILE A 128 3.33 8.56 2.68
CA ILE A 128 2.76 9.61 3.55
C ILE A 128 2.44 9.03 4.92
N VAL A 129 1.72 7.89 4.95
CA VAL A 129 1.25 7.29 6.20
C VAL A 129 2.42 6.82 7.08
N VAL A 130 3.41 6.13 6.49
CA VAL A 130 4.62 5.69 7.20
C VAL A 130 5.45 6.87 7.73
N LYS A 131 5.52 7.99 6.99
CA LYS A 131 6.21 9.21 7.48
C LYS A 131 5.51 9.82 8.70
N ALA A 132 4.19 9.94 8.69
CA ALA A 132 3.42 10.46 9.81
C ALA A 132 3.56 9.58 11.07
N ILE A 133 3.41 8.26 10.92
CA ILE A 133 3.58 7.31 12.04
C ILE A 133 5.01 7.36 12.60
N ASN A 134 6.02 7.43 11.73
CA ASN A 134 7.43 7.54 12.17
C ASN A 134 7.76 8.88 12.84
N LYS A 135 6.93 9.92 12.72
CA LYS A 135 7.02 11.17 13.50
C LYS A 135 6.54 10.93 14.93
N HIS A 136 5.32 10.40 15.08
CA HIS A 136 4.68 10.24 16.39
C HIS A 136 5.24 9.09 17.25
N THR A 137 5.84 8.08 16.62
CA THR A 137 6.58 7.02 17.36
C THR A 137 7.96 7.47 17.87
N LYS A 138 8.44 8.66 17.49
CA LYS A 138 9.73 9.24 17.93
C LYS A 138 9.59 10.43 18.87
N ILE A 139 8.43 11.08 18.88
CA ILE A 139 8.15 12.27 19.68
C ILE A 139 6.98 11.89 20.60
N ALA A 140 7.24 11.82 21.90
CA ALA A 140 6.20 11.52 22.89
C ALA A 140 5.06 12.55 22.82
N VAL A 141 3.82 12.07 22.86
CA VAL A 141 2.64 12.93 22.97
C VAL A 141 2.48 13.38 24.42
N THR A 142 2.18 14.66 24.60
CA THR A 142 2.09 15.35 25.90
C THR A 142 0.82 16.20 25.96
N ASP A 143 0.52 16.79 27.13
CA ASP A 143 -0.61 17.70 27.32
C ASP A 143 -0.60 18.90 26.36
N GLU A 144 0.59 19.39 25.98
CA GLU A 144 0.77 20.53 25.07
C GLU A 144 0.69 20.16 23.59
N THR A 145 0.77 18.86 23.26
CA THR A 145 0.89 18.37 21.88
C THR A 145 -0.26 17.44 21.46
N VAL A 146 -1.09 16.99 22.40
CA VAL A 146 -2.17 16.02 22.14
C VAL A 146 -3.23 16.52 21.16
N ASP A 147 -3.61 17.80 21.19
CA ASP A 147 -4.61 18.35 20.26
C ASP A 147 -4.10 18.35 18.81
N GLN A 148 -2.81 18.69 18.62
CA GLN A 148 -2.15 18.61 17.32
C GLN A 148 -1.97 17.15 16.87
N PHE A 149 -1.65 16.24 17.79
CA PHE A 149 -1.61 14.80 17.51
C PHE A 149 -2.97 14.30 17.03
N ILE A 150 -4.07 14.59 17.76
CA ILE A 150 -5.43 14.19 17.41
C ILE A 150 -5.79 14.69 16.01
N LYS A 151 -5.48 15.95 15.69
CA LYS A 151 -5.74 16.51 14.36
C LYS A 151 -4.94 15.79 13.26
N GLU A 152 -3.61 15.66 13.42
CA GLU A 152 -2.74 15.02 12.43
C GLU A 152 -3.08 13.54 12.24
N PHE A 153 -3.44 12.83 13.32
CA PHE A 153 -3.82 11.42 13.26
C PHE A 153 -5.23 11.23 12.69
N SER A 154 -6.15 12.19 12.88
CA SER A 154 -7.45 12.19 12.19
C SER A 154 -7.30 12.42 10.68
N ASP A 155 -6.43 13.35 10.26
CA ASP A 155 -6.12 13.57 8.83
C ASP A 155 -5.52 12.28 8.22
N LEU A 156 -4.65 11.59 8.96
CA LEU A 156 -4.05 10.31 8.60
C LEU A 156 -5.10 9.19 8.45
N GLY A 157 -6.08 9.13 9.35
CA GLY A 157 -7.15 8.14 9.34
C GLY A 157 -7.99 8.20 8.07
N GLY A 158 -8.35 9.41 7.60
CA GLY A 158 -9.08 9.59 6.35
C GLY A 158 -8.33 9.04 5.13
N VAL A 159 -7.02 9.30 5.06
CA VAL A 159 -6.13 8.79 4.00
C VAL A 159 -6.00 7.26 4.03
N LEU A 160 -5.98 6.65 5.22
CA LEU A 160 -5.95 5.19 5.36
C LEU A 160 -7.29 4.54 4.95
N VAL A 161 -8.42 5.16 5.29
CA VAL A 161 -9.76 4.67 4.88
C VAL A 161 -9.92 4.73 3.36
N GLU A 162 -9.55 5.83 2.70
CA GLU A 162 -9.61 5.94 1.23
C GLU A 162 -8.77 4.83 0.56
N ARG A 163 -7.60 4.52 1.11
CA ARG A 163 -6.74 3.43 0.63
C ARG A 163 -7.43 2.08 0.72
N ILE A 164 -7.92 1.73 1.91
CA ILE A 164 -8.64 0.47 2.20
C ILE A 164 -9.85 0.31 1.28
N GLU A 165 -10.67 1.35 1.11
CA GLU A 165 -11.84 1.33 0.24
C GLU A 165 -11.47 1.02 -1.21
N ARG A 166 -10.38 1.61 -1.72
CA ARG A 166 -9.92 1.41 -3.11
C ARG A 166 -9.25 0.05 -3.31
N GLU A 167 -8.55 -0.45 -2.30
CA GLU A 167 -7.99 -1.80 -2.31
C GLU A 167 -9.10 -2.86 -2.35
N GLU A 168 -10.09 -2.75 -1.46
CA GLU A 168 -11.19 -3.73 -1.40
C GLU A 168 -12.18 -3.64 -2.56
N SER A 169 -12.41 -2.45 -3.13
CA SER A 169 -13.38 -2.25 -4.23
C SER A 169 -12.79 -2.32 -5.63
N VAL A 170 -11.47 -2.14 -5.80
CA VAL A 170 -10.82 -2.13 -7.12
C VAL A 170 -9.68 -3.14 -7.25
N LEU A 171 -8.71 -3.18 -6.33
CA LEU A 171 -7.55 -4.06 -6.50
C LEU A 171 -7.86 -5.53 -6.20
N TYR A 172 -8.57 -5.81 -5.11
CA TYR A 172 -8.85 -7.19 -4.72
C TYR A 172 -9.75 -7.94 -5.73
N PRO A 173 -10.76 -7.32 -6.38
CA PRO A 173 -11.48 -7.92 -7.50
C PRO A 173 -10.65 -8.23 -8.75
N LEU A 174 -9.47 -7.62 -8.93
CA LEU A 174 -8.57 -7.93 -10.04
C LEU A 174 -7.63 -9.11 -9.73
N TYR A 175 -7.49 -9.48 -8.45
CA TYR A 175 -6.63 -10.57 -8.01
C TYR A 175 -7.27 -11.95 -8.23
N CYS A 176 -8.61 -12.05 -8.18
CA CYS A 176 -9.36 -13.31 -8.11
C CYS A 176 -10.08 -13.75 -9.41
#